data_AF-A0A8T8D5Z0-F1
#
_entry.id   AF-A0A8T8D5Z0-F1
#
_cell.length_a   1.000
_cell.length_b   1.000
_cell.length_c   1.000
_cell.angle_alpha   90.00
_cell.angle_beta   90.00
_cell.angle_gamma   90.00
#
_symmetry.space_group_name_H-M   'P 1'
#
loop_
_entity.id
_entity.type
_entity.pdbx_description
1 polymer ?
#
loop_
_entity_poly.entity_id
_entity_poly.type
_entity_poly.pdbx_seq_one_letter_code
_entity_poly.pdbx_strand_id
1 'polypeptide(L)'
;MSEYLTSSQAARLLGVSRSTFLNWQSSGKLAEYGVHPIQTLGGQYRYKRDEIEELLRMLTAGGHPDGAPRGNGRPAQPVPDEPDPDEPDPDEGDATGTL
;
A
#
# COMPACT_ATOMS: atom_id res chain seq x y z
N MET A 1 -17.12 7.60 -4.56
CA MET A 1 -17.27 6.78 -3.32
C MET A 1 -15.91 6.80 -2.66
N SER A 2 -15.81 7.29 -1.42
CA SER A 2 -14.52 7.44 -0.74
C SER A 2 -14.05 6.09 -0.19
N GLU A 3 -13.34 5.33 -1.02
CA GLU A 3 -12.72 4.07 -0.60
C GLU A 3 -11.42 4.35 0.15
N TYR A 4 -11.20 3.65 1.26
CA TYR A 4 -10.00 3.77 2.08
C TYR A 4 -9.07 2.57 1.88
N LEU A 5 -7.84 2.84 1.46
CA LEU A 5 -6.80 1.87 1.16
C LEU A 5 -5.87 1.66 2.35
N THR A 6 -5.36 0.43 2.49
CA THR A 6 -4.21 0.14 3.36
C THR A 6 -2.91 0.63 2.72
N SER A 7 -1.83 0.68 3.51
CA SER A 7 -0.49 1.02 2.99
C SER A 7 -0.06 0.11 1.83
N SER A 8 -0.41 -1.19 1.90
CA SER A 8 -0.08 -2.18 0.86
C SER A 8 -0.87 -1.92 -0.42
N GLN A 9 -2.17 -1.65 -0.30
CA GLN A 9 -3.03 -1.33 -1.45
C GLN A 9 -2.60 -0.03 -2.12
N ALA A 10 -2.30 1.01 -1.32
CA ALA A 10 -1.80 2.28 -1.84
C ALA A 10 -0.47 2.12 -2.58
N ALA A 11 0.48 1.34 -2.03
CA ALA A 11 1.75 1.06 -2.67
C ALA A 11 1.58 0.30 -4.01
N ARG A 12 0.68 -0.70 -4.05
CA ARG A 12 0.33 -1.42 -5.28
C ARG A 12 -0.24 -0.50 -6.35
N LEU A 13 -1.14 0.43 -5.96
CA LEU A 13 -1.73 1.39 -6.89
C LEU A 13 -0.67 2.32 -7.49
N LEU A 14 0.31 2.73 -6.69
CA LEU A 14 1.44 3.57 -7.12
C LEU A 14 2.54 2.81 -7.86
N GLY A 15 2.48 1.46 -7.92
CA GLY A 15 3.52 0.64 -8.53
C GLY A 15 4.85 0.64 -7.76
N VAL A 16 4.83 0.92 -6.46
CA VAL A 16 6.02 0.94 -5.58
C VAL A 16 5.95 -0.16 -4.53
N SER A 17 7.10 -0.50 -3.93
CA SER A 17 7.12 -1.42 -2.80
C SER A 17 6.46 -0.80 -1.57
N ARG A 18 5.86 -1.62 -0.69
CA ARG A 18 5.31 -1.16 0.60
C ARG A 18 6.37 -0.44 1.43
N SER A 19 7.61 -0.94 1.47
CA SER A 19 8.71 -0.31 2.19
C SER A 19 9.05 1.08 1.65
N THR A 20 9.00 1.28 0.33
CA THR A 20 9.15 2.59 -0.31
C THR A 20 8.04 3.55 0.12
N PHE A 21 6.79 3.07 0.11
CA PHE A 21 5.63 3.86 0.50
C PHE A 21 5.68 4.26 1.99
N LEU A 22 6.03 3.33 2.89
CA LEU A 22 6.20 3.61 4.32
C LEU A 22 7.37 4.57 4.57
N ASN A 23 8.46 4.47 3.81
CA ASN A 23 9.54 5.44 3.87
C ASN A 23 9.01 6.85 3.53
N TRP A 24 8.26 7.00 2.44
CA TRP A 24 7.65 8.29 2.06
C TRP A 24 6.66 8.81 3.09
N GLN A 25 5.93 7.93 3.77
CA GLN A 25 5.06 8.30 4.89
C GLN A 25 5.91 8.87 6.04
N SER A 26 6.93 8.11 6.48
CA SER A 26 7.79 8.50 7.60
C SER A 26 8.64 9.74 7.33
N SER A 27 8.98 9.99 6.06
CA SER A 27 9.75 11.16 5.63
C SER A 27 8.88 12.41 5.42
N GLY A 28 7.55 12.29 5.53
CA GLY A 28 6.61 13.39 5.27
C GLY A 28 6.31 13.65 3.79
N LYS A 29 6.94 12.91 2.87
CA LYS A 29 6.81 13.10 1.42
C LYS A 29 5.37 12.90 0.94
N LEU A 30 4.62 11.96 1.53
CA LEU A 30 3.20 11.77 1.20
C LEU A 30 2.36 13.02 1.51
N ALA A 31 2.64 13.71 2.62
CA ALA A 31 1.92 14.93 2.99
C ALA A 31 2.22 16.09 2.03
N GLU A 32 3.42 16.16 1.47
CA GLU A 32 3.78 17.16 0.44
C GLU A 32 2.94 17.01 -0.84
N TYR A 33 2.52 15.78 -1.17
CA TYR A 33 1.62 15.51 -2.28
C TYR A 33 0.13 15.55 -1.89
N GLY A 34 -0.20 15.94 -0.66
CA GLY A 34 -1.59 15.99 -0.18
C GLY A 34 -2.20 14.62 0.16
N VAL A 35 -1.38 13.58 0.33
CA VAL A 35 -1.83 12.27 0.82
C VAL A 35 -1.77 12.27 2.35
N HIS A 36 -2.92 12.12 3.00
CA HIS A 36 -3.02 12.18 4.45
C HIS A 36 -3.38 10.83 5.07
N PRO A 37 -2.50 10.25 5.91
CA PRO A 37 -2.82 9.02 6.63
C PRO A 37 -3.88 9.28 7.69
N ILE A 38 -4.94 8.47 7.69
CA ILE A 38 -5.98 8.45 8.71
C ILE A 38 -5.70 7.27 9.62
N GLN A 39 -5.40 7.56 10.89
CA GLN A 39 -5.18 6.53 11.89
C GLN A 39 -6.53 6.00 12.40
N THR A 40 -6.74 4.69 12.34
CA THR A 40 -7.92 4.03 12.91
C THR A 40 -7.70 3.71 14.39
N LEU A 41 -8.79 3.41 15.11
CA LEU A 41 -8.75 3.04 16.53
C LEU A 41 -7.85 1.82 16.83
N GLY A 42 -7.61 0.96 15.83
CA GLY A 42 -6.68 -0.17 15.93
C GLY A 42 -5.21 0.15 15.64
N GLY A 43 -4.85 1.43 15.49
CA GLY A 43 -3.48 1.87 15.20
C GLY A 43 -3.04 1.66 13.74
N GLN A 44 -3.93 1.18 12.87
CA GLN A 44 -3.66 1.02 11.45
C GLN A 44 -3.82 2.35 10.70
N TYR A 45 -3.05 2.54 9.62
CA TYR A 45 -3.18 3.69 8.74
C TYR A 45 -4.03 3.36 7.51
N ARG A 46 -4.95 4.26 7.20
CA ARG A 46 -5.82 4.23 6.03
C ARG A 46 -5.59 5.48 5.18
N TYR A 47 -5.64 5.32 3.87
CA TYR A 47 -5.41 6.38 2.88
C TYR A 47 -6.62 6.49 1.98
N LYS A 48 -7.05 7.69 1.60
CA LYS A 48 -8.13 7.80 0.63
C LYS A 48 -7.63 7.37 -0.74
N ARG A 49 -8.39 6.51 -1.42
CA ARG A 49 -8.07 6.11 -2.80
C ARG A 49 -7.90 7.32 -3.71
N ASP A 50 -8.81 8.30 -3.62
CA ASP A 50 -8.78 9.49 -4.46
C ASP A 50 -7.45 10.26 -4.34
N GLU A 51 -6.88 10.36 -3.12
CA GLU A 51 -5.58 11.03 -2.88
C GLU A 51 -4.41 10.24 -3.48
N ILE A 52 -4.46 8.91 -3.42
CA ILE A 52 -3.43 8.03 -4.01
C ILE A 52 -3.49 8.05 -5.54
N GLU A 53 -4.69 8.05 -6.12
CA GLU A 53 -4.89 8.15 -7.56
C GLU A 53 -4.44 9.52 -8.09
N GLU A 54 -4.70 10.59 -7.34
CA GLU A 54 -4.20 11.92 -7.70
C GLU A 54 -2.67 11.99 -7.63
N LEU A 55 -2.05 11.41 -6.60
CA LEU A 55 -0.59 11.25 -6.55
C LEU A 55 -0.07 10.48 -7.77
N LEU A 56 -0.72 9.37 -8.15
CA LEU A 56 -0.34 8.62 -9.35
C LEU A 56 -0.42 9.51 -10.61
N ARG A 57 -1.48 10.31 -10.75
CA ARG A 57 -1.62 11.27 -11.85
C ARG A 57 -0.52 12.31 -11.85
N MET A 58 -0.17 12.89 -10.70
CA MET A 58 0.93 13.87 -10.59
C MET A 58 2.28 13.26 -11.00
N LEU A 59 2.57 12.04 -10.56
CA LEU A 59 3.79 11.31 -10.89
C LEU A 59 3.87 10.95 -12.38
N THR A 60 2.74 10.65 -13.02
CA THR A 60 2.66 10.27 -14.44
C THR A 60 2.56 11.47 -15.39
N ALA A 61 2.00 12.60 -14.95
CA ALA A 61 1.78 13.79 -15.76
C ALA A 61 3.03 14.68 -15.99
N GLY A 62 4.18 14.34 -15.41
CA GLY A 62 5.46 15.01 -15.69
C GLY A 62 6.18 15.61 -14.48
N GLY A 63 5.74 15.35 -13.26
CA GLY A 63 6.45 15.75 -12.05
C GLY A 63 7.35 14.64 -11.52
N HIS A 64 8.56 14.51 -12.05
CA HIS A 64 9.66 13.90 -11.30
C HIS A 64 10.24 14.98 -10.38
N PRO A 65 9.95 15.03 -9.07
CA PRO A 65 10.92 15.60 -8.16
C PRO A 65 12.09 14.62 -8.16
N ASP A 66 13.11 15.05 -8.89
CA ASP A 66 14.51 14.63 -8.78
C ASP A 66 14.80 14.21 -7.33
N GLY A 67 14.82 12.90 -7.07
CA GLY A 67 14.89 12.41 -5.68
C GLY A 67 14.26 11.06 -5.38
N ALA A 68 14.06 10.18 -6.36
CA ALA A 68 14.04 8.74 -6.03
C ALA A 68 15.50 8.34 -5.75
N PRO A 69 15.88 7.94 -4.52
CA PRO A 69 17.23 7.50 -4.27
C PRO A 69 17.53 6.29 -5.15
N ARG A 70 18.43 6.48 -6.11
CA ARG A 70 19.14 5.38 -6.77
C ARG A 70 20.05 4.75 -5.71
N GLY A 71 19.68 3.56 -5.24
CA GLY A 71 20.46 2.74 -4.29
C GLY A 71 19.83 2.74 -2.89
N ASN A 72 19.48 1.60 -2.29
CA ASN A 72 20.38 0.45 -2.10
C ASN A 72 19.70 -0.92 -2.30
N GLY A 73 20.32 -1.77 -3.11
CA GLY A 73 20.59 -3.17 -2.73
C GLY A 73 19.45 -4.20 -2.72
N ARG A 74 18.89 -4.50 -3.90
CA ARG A 74 18.39 -5.81 -4.41
C ARG A 74 17.22 -5.50 -5.36
N PRO A 75 17.15 -6.11 -6.57
CA PRO A 75 15.88 -6.12 -7.28
C PRO A 75 14.85 -6.71 -6.31
N ALA A 76 13.74 -6.00 -6.11
CA ALA A 76 12.61 -6.59 -5.40
C ALA A 76 12.30 -7.89 -6.15
N GLN A 77 12.63 -9.02 -5.54
CA GLN A 77 12.08 -10.29 -5.97
C GLN A 77 10.56 -10.07 -6.07
N PRO A 78 9.86 -10.65 -7.05
CA PRO A 78 8.40 -10.66 -7.00
C PRO A 78 8.06 -11.16 -5.60
N VAL A 79 7.44 -10.29 -4.80
CA VAL A 79 6.98 -10.70 -3.46
C VAL A 79 6.12 -11.93 -3.74
N PRO A 80 6.40 -13.10 -3.12
CA PRO A 80 5.41 -14.15 -3.07
C PRO A 80 4.11 -13.49 -2.63
N ASP A 81 2.99 -13.91 -3.20
CA ASP A 81 1.67 -13.52 -2.74
C ASP A 81 1.57 -13.99 -1.27
N GLU A 82 2.08 -13.16 -0.34
CA GLU A 82 1.95 -13.37 1.09
C GLU A 82 0.45 -13.29 1.33
N PRO A 83 -0.21 -14.40 1.72
CA PRO A 83 -1.64 -14.41 1.90
C PRO A 83 -2.00 -13.34 2.91
N ASP A 84 -3.05 -12.58 2.59
CA ASP A 84 -3.54 -11.48 3.40
C ASP A 84 -3.88 -11.99 4.81
N PRO A 85 -3.26 -11.50 5.90
CA PRO A 85 -3.58 -11.96 7.25
C PRO A 85 -4.97 -11.52 7.73
N ASP A 86 -5.72 -10.79 6.90
CA ASP A 86 -7.10 -10.34 7.15
C ASP A 86 -8.12 -10.98 6.16
N GLU A 87 -7.77 -12.07 5.46
CA GLU A 87 -8.80 -12.91 4.84
C GLU A 87 -9.45 -13.77 5.96
N PRO A 88 -10.74 -13.58 6.29
CA PRO A 88 -11.39 -14.46 7.24
C PRO A 88 -11.37 -15.88 6.67
N ASP A 89 -10.78 -16.82 7.42
CA ASP A 89 -10.79 -18.25 7.10
C ASP A 89 -12.20 -18.66 6.65
N PRO A 90 -12.40 -19.04 5.37
CA PRO A 90 -13.70 -19.49 4.93
C PRO A 90 -13.95 -20.88 5.51
N ASP A 91 -14.86 -20.93 6.48
CA ASP A 91 -15.63 -22.10 6.93
C ASP A 91 -14.81 -23.35 7.32
N GLU A 92 -14.71 -23.60 8.64
CA GLU A 92 -14.56 -24.95 9.18
C GLU A 92 -15.73 -25.83 8.72
N GLY A 93 -15.57 -26.46 7.56
CA GLY A 93 -16.57 -27.30 6.93
C GLY A 93 -16.00 -28.63 6.47
N ASP A 94 -15.20 -29.31 7.30
CA ASP A 94 -14.82 -30.70 6.98
C ASP A 94 -15.81 -31.68 7.65
N ALA A 95 -16.76 -32.10 6.81
CA ALA A 95 -17.63 -33.22 7.07
C ALA A 95 -16.80 -34.48 7.33
N THR A 96 -16.85 -34.99 8.56
CA THR A 96 -16.31 -36.32 8.87
C THR A 96 -17.06 -37.38 8.07
N GLY A 97 -16.44 -37.81 6.97
CA GLY A 97 -16.87 -38.93 6.16
C GLY A 97 -15.66 -39.76 5.75
N THR A 98 -15.77 -41.08 5.93
CA THR A 98 -14.87 -42.14 5.42
C THR A 98 -13.72 -42.54 6.36
N LEU A 99 -13.97 -43.53 7.23
CA LEU A 99 -13.76 -44.97 6.96
C LEU A 99 -14.35 -45.85 8.07
#